data_AF-A0A346XWU4-F1
#
_entry.id   AF-A0A346XWU4-F1
#
_cell.length_a   1.000
_cell.length_b   1.000
_cell.length_c   1.000
_cell.angle_alpha   90.00
_cell.angle_beta   90.00
_cell.angle_gamma   90.00
#
_symmetry.space_group_name_H-M   'P 1'
#
loop_
_entity.id
_entity.type
_entity.pdbx_description
1 polymer ?
#
loop_
_entity_poly.entity_id
_entity_poly.type
_entity_poly.pdbx_seq_one_letter_code
_entity_poly.pdbx_strand_id
1 'polypeptide(L)' 'MTPVVEAIIQLRGDGAGRQVPDARTAFVATMGGRLDNHSTLVLRRED' A
#
# COMPACT_ATOMS: atom_id res chain seq x y z
N MET A 1 6.37 7.91 4.83
CA MET A 1 5.21 7.69 3.93
C MET A 1 5.48 6.59 2.88
N THR A 2 6.55 5.81 3.02
CA THR A 2 6.97 4.73 2.09
C THR A 2 5.93 3.62 1.83
N PRO A 3 5.11 3.17 2.81
CA PRO A 3 4.12 2.11 2.58
C PRO A 3 3.05 2.48 1.54
N VAL A 4 2.67 3.76 1.46
CA VAL A 4 1.71 4.24 0.45
C VAL A 4 2.33 4.18 -0.95
N VAL A 5 3.61 4.53 -1.07
CA VAL A 5 4.33 4.48 -2.36
C VAL A 5 4.44 3.04 -2.85
N GLU A 6 4.82 2.09 -1.99
CA GLU A 6 4.89 0.67 -2.36
C GLU A 6 3.50 0.13 -2.76
N ALA A 7 2.43 0.49 -2.02
CA ALA A 7 1.08 0.10 -2.39
C ALA A 7 0.70 0.59 -3.82
N ILE A 8 1.08 1.82 -4.17
CA ILE A 8 0.85 2.36 -5.52
C ILE A 8 1.67 1.62 -6.58
N ILE A 9 2.96 1.37 -6.32
CA ILE A 9 3.85 0.60 -7.23
C ILE A 9 3.24 -0.78 -7.51
N GLN A 10 2.80 -1.48 -6.47
CA GLN A 10 2.21 -2.81 -6.58
C GLN A 10 0.89 -2.79 -7.36
N LEU A 11 0.00 -1.84 -7.06
CA LEU A 11 -1.27 -1.71 -7.78
C LEU A 11 -1.07 -1.38 -9.27
N ARG A 12 -0.01 -0.63 -9.61
CA ARG A 12 0.31 -0.30 -11.01
C ARG A 12 0.98 -1.42 -11.80
N GLY A 13 1.50 -2.44 -11.12
CA GLY A 13 2.25 -3.52 -11.78
C GLY A 13 3.75 -3.25 -11.92
N ASP A 14 4.27 -2.23 -11.23
CA ASP A 14 5.66 -1.76 -11.36
C ASP A 14 6.60 -2.34 -10.29
N GLY A 15 6.18 -3.38 -9.56
CA GLY A 15 6.88 -3.97 -8.42
C GLY A 15 8.13 -4.80 -8.77
N ALA A 16 8.47 -4.93 -10.06
CA ALA A 16 9.60 -5.73 -10.54
C ALA A 16 9.61 -7.14 -9.92
N GLY A 17 10.76 -7.61 -9.41
CA GLY A 17 10.86 -8.92 -8.75
C GLY A 17 10.06 -9.08 -7.45
N ARG A 18 9.45 -8.00 -6.95
CA ARG A 18 8.55 -8.01 -5.77
C ARG A 18 7.08 -7.88 -6.15
N GLN A 19 6.75 -7.90 -7.45
CA GLN A 19 5.38 -7.69 -7.90
C GLN A 19 4.46 -8.77 -7.34
N VAL A 20 3.41 -8.34 -6.64
CA VAL A 20 2.32 -9.21 -6.22
C VAL A 20 1.42 -9.48 -7.44
N PRO A 21 1.19 -10.75 -7.81
CA PRO A 21 0.33 -11.08 -8.94
C PRO A 21 -1.08 -10.52 -8.76
N ASP A 22 -1.63 -9.91 -9.82
CA ASP A 22 -3.00 -9.39 -9.87
C ASP A 22 -3.40 -8.46 -8.72
N ALA A 23 -2.46 -7.66 -8.21
CA ALA A 23 -2.73 -6.67 -7.17
C ALA A 23 -3.79 -5.65 -7.62
N ARG A 24 -5.01 -5.77 -7.08
CA ARG A 24 -6.13 -4.84 -7.34
C ARG A 24 -6.54 -4.01 -6.13
N THR A 25 -6.15 -4.43 -4.93
CA THR A 25 -6.48 -3.75 -3.68
C THR A 25 -5.27 -3.78 -2.76
N ALA A 26 -5.00 -2.66 -2.08
CA ALA A 26 -3.93 -2.54 -1.11
C ALA A 26 -4.46 -1.99 0.22
N PHE A 27 -3.94 -2.54 1.31
CA PHE A 27 -4.18 -2.06 2.66
C PHE A 27 -2.88 -1.51 3.23
N VAL A 28 -2.92 -0.26 3.69
CA VAL A 28 -1.79 0.40 4.33
C VAL A 28 -2.19 0.76 5.75
N ALA A 29 -1.45 0.26 6.72
CA ALA A 29 -1.54 0.65 8.12
C ALA A 29 -0.32 1.48 8.52
N THR A 30 -0.54 2.55 9.26
CA THR A 30 0.52 3.39 9.82
C THR A 30 0.29 3.60 11.30
N MET A 31 1.39 3.71 12.04
CA MET A 31 1.39 4.02 13.48
C MET A 31 2.39 5.15 13.72
N GLY A 32 2.05 6.09 14.59
CA GLY A 32 2.90 7.19 15.03
C GLY A 32 3.07 7.20 16.54
N GLY A 33 4.21 7.70 17.02
CA GLY A 33 4.53 7.71 18.44
C GLY A 33 4.73 6.30 19.02
N ARG A 34 4.27 6.07 20.26
CA ARG A 34 4.28 4.77 20.94
C ARG A 34 2.87 4.15 20.93
N LEU A 35 2.25 4.09 19.74
CA LEU A 35 0.85 3.71 19.52
C LEU A 35 -0.16 4.81 19.86
N ASP A 36 0.27 6.07 19.87
CA ASP A 36 -0.60 7.21 20.17
C ASP A 36 -1.56 7.52 19.01
N ASN A 37 -1.10 7.29 17.79
CA ASN A 37 -1.83 7.59 16.56
C ASN A 37 -1.83 6.39 15.62
N HIS A 38 -2.98 6.12 15.03
CA HIS A 38 -3.14 5.11 13.99
C HIS A 38 -3.90 5.69 12.81
N SER A 39 -3.49 5.33 11.60
CA SER A 39 -4.23 5.64 10.38
C SER A 39 -4.12 4.48 9.40
N THR A 40 -5.23 4.23 8.70
CA THR A 40 -5.34 3.20 7.68
C THR A 40 -5.81 3.80 6.38
N LEU A 41 -5.33 3.25 5.27
CA LEU A 41 -5.76 3.59 3.93
C LEU A 41 -6.01 2.31 3.14
N VAL A 42 -7.17 2.25 2.47
CA VAL A 42 -7.50 1.22 1.49
C VAL A 42 -7.50 1.86 0.11
N LEU A 43 -6.74 1.29 -0.81
CA LEU A 43 -6.65 1.73 -2.20
C LEU A 43 -7.12 0.60 -3.10
N ARG A 44 -7.83 0.95 -4.18
CA ARG A 44 -8.21 0.03 -5.23
C ARG A 44 -7.77 0.61 -6.58
N ARG A 45 -7.28 -0.25 -7.47
CA ARG A 45 -7.14 0.11 -8.88
C ARG A 45 -8.51 -0.05 -9.55
N GLU A 46 -9.03 1.02 -10.12
CA GLU A 46 -10.18 0.93 -11.02
C GLU A 46 -9.70 0.38 -12.36
N ASP A 47 -10.50 -0.52 -12.92
CA ASP A 47 -10.21 -1.23 -14.17
C ASP A 47 -10.45 -0.32 -15.39
#